data_AF-A0A6B0Y6E8-F1
#
_entry.id   AF-A0A6B0Y6E8-F1
#
_cell.length_a   1.000
_cell.length_b   1.000
_cell.length_c   1.000
_cell.angle_alpha   90.00
_cell.angle_beta   90.00
_cell.angle_gamma   90.00
#
_symmetry.space_group_name_H-M   'P 1'
#
loop_
_entity.id
_entity.type
_entity.pdbx_description
1 polymer ?
#
loop_
_entity_poly.entity_id
_entity_poly.type
_entity_poly.pdbx_seq_one_letter_code
_entity_poly.pdbx_strand_id
1 'polypeptide(L)' 'MSDAVTVDDEGPKLKPELMEPERIYHCIYKDVILLFFVDEQKFLNCYEIAEPALVDTVRSSNTENIEEMLKEYCNTLKQT' A
#
# COMPACT_ATOMS: atom_id res chain seq x y z
N MET A 1 13.36 -13.88 -5.35
CA MET A 1 13.23 -12.99 -4.18
C MET A 1 11.85 -13.26 -3.60
N SER A 2 11.73 -13.41 -2.29
CA SER A 2 10.41 -13.58 -1.66
C SER A 2 9.80 -12.20 -1.45
N ASP A 3 8.61 -11.98 -2.00
CA ASP A 3 7.89 -10.72 -1.80
C ASP A 3 7.48 -10.58 -0.34
N ALA A 4 7.71 -9.41 0.25
CA ALA A 4 7.36 -9.11 1.64
C ALA A 4 5.84 -9.05 1.85
N VAL A 5 5.09 -8.82 0.77
CA VAL A 5 3.63 -8.84 0.71
C VAL A 5 3.22 -9.73 -0.46
N THR A 6 2.35 -10.68 -0.18
CA THR A 6 1.70 -11.53 -1.19
C THR A 6 0.21 -11.55 -0.92
N VAL A 7 -0.62 -11.77 -1.93
CA VAL A 7 -2.08 -11.83 -1.78
C VAL A 7 -2.58 -13.15 -2.35
N ASP A 8 -3.39 -13.85 -1.57
CA ASP A 8 -4.14 -15.02 -2.00
C ASP A 8 -5.64 -14.86 -1.71
N ASP A 9 -6.42 -15.91 -1.96
CA ASP A 9 -7.87 -15.91 -1.76
C ASP A 9 -8.28 -15.71 -0.29
N GLU A 10 -7.40 -16.06 0.66
CA GLU A 10 -7.64 -15.87 2.10
C GLU A 10 -7.29 -14.47 2.58
N GLY A 11 -6.39 -13.77 1.87
CA GLY A 11 -6.00 -12.40 2.19
C GLY A 11 -4.52 -12.09 1.93
N PRO A 12 -4.08 -10.88 2.34
CA PRO A 12 -2.67 -10.54 2.30
C PRO A 12 -1.86 -11.36 3.31
N LYS A 13 -0.78 -12.00 2.85
CA LYS A 13 0.23 -12.65 3.68
C LYS A 13 1.46 -11.74 3.73
N LEU A 14 1.83 -11.34 4.93
CA LEU A 14 2.92 -10.40 5.20
C LEU A 14 4.12 -11.13 5.81
N LYS A 15 5.32 -10.72 5.44
CA LYS A 15 6.59 -11.17 6.01
C LYS A 15 7.36 -9.96 6.52
N PRO A 16 7.05 -9.46 7.74
CA PRO A 16 7.69 -8.27 8.30
C PRO A 16 9.22 -8.38 8.38
N GLU A 17 9.75 -9.59 8.51
CA GLU A 17 11.18 -9.89 8.49
C GLU A 17 11.88 -9.58 7.15
N LEU A 18 11.11 -9.40 6.07
CA LEU A 18 11.60 -9.00 4.74
C LEU A 18 11.29 -7.54 4.40
N MET A 19 10.62 -6.82 5.31
CA MET A 19 10.24 -5.43 5.09
C MET A 19 11.39 -4.49 5.50
N GLU A 20 11.69 -3.53 4.63
CA GLU A 20 12.63 -2.46 4.92
C GLU A 20 11.94 -1.40 5.79
N PRO A 21 12.56 -0.95 6.90
CA PRO A 21 12.08 0.20 7.64
C PRO A 21 11.97 1.43 6.72
N GLU A 22 11.04 2.32 7.02
CA GLU A 22 10.79 3.54 6.25
C GLU A 22 10.23 3.31 4.82
N ARG A 23 9.98 2.06 4.41
CA ARG A 23 9.40 1.74 3.11
C ARG A 23 7.91 1.38 3.22
N ILE A 24 7.09 1.92 2.32
CA ILE A 24 5.69 1.54 2.19
C ILE A 24 5.57 0.37 1.22
N TYR A 25 4.97 -0.71 1.71
CA TYR A 25 4.51 -1.82 0.90
C TYR A 25 3.01 -1.71 0.70
N HIS A 26 2.49 -2.20 -0.42
CA HIS A 26 1.06 -2.12 -0.70
C HIS A 26 0.54 -3.35 -1.41
N CYS A 27 -0.77 -3.59 -1.27
CA CYS A 27 -1.51 -4.50 -2.13
C CYS A 27 -2.96 -4.06 -2.25
N ILE A 28 -3.68 -4.61 -3.23
CA ILE A 28 -5.12 -4.44 -3.36
C ILE A 28 -5.80 -5.73 -2.92
N TYR A 29 -6.73 -5.63 -1.98
CA TYR A 29 -7.56 -6.76 -1.54
C TYR A 29 -8.98 -6.26 -1.31
N LYS A 30 -9.99 -6.95 -1.85
CA LYS A 30 -11.42 -6.57 -1.73
C LYS A 30 -11.71 -5.09 -2.02
N ASP A 31 -11.15 -4.58 -3.13
CA ASP A 31 -11.34 -3.20 -3.59
C ASP A 31 -10.86 -2.11 -2.62
N VAL A 32 -9.96 -2.44 -1.68
CA VAL A 32 -9.24 -1.46 -0.88
C VAL A 32 -7.74 -1.58 -1.11
N ILE A 33 -7.03 -0.45 -0.98
CA ILE A 33 -5.57 -0.45 -0.94
C ILE A 33 -5.17 -0.65 0.53
N LEU A 34 -4.36 -1.67 0.79
CA LEU A 34 -3.73 -1.89 2.08
C LEU A 34 -2.29 -1.42 2.00
N LEU A 35 -1.89 -0.54 2.91
CA LEU A 35 -0.54 -0.04 3.06
C LEU A 35 0.09 -0.66 4.31
N PHE A 36 1.32 -1.13 4.17
CA PHE A 36 2.09 -1.74 5.25
C PHE A 36 3.39 -0.98 5.44
N PHE A 37 3.73 -0.70 6.68
CA PHE A 37 4.91 0.07 7.05
C PHE A 37 5.51 -0.48 8.33
N VAL A 38 6.82 -0.75 8.33
CA VAL A 38 7.56 -1.09 9.55
C VAL A 38 8.26 0.16 10.06
N ASP A 39 7.92 0.57 11.27
CA ASP A 39 8.55 1.73 11.91
C ASP A 39 9.89 1.39 12.57
N GLU A 40 10.58 2.40 13.11
CA GLU A 40 11.87 2.25 13.80
C GLU A 40 11.80 1.31 15.02
N GLN A 41 10.62 1.17 15.63
CA GLN A 41 10.38 0.28 16.76
C GLN A 41 10.04 -1.15 16.31
N LYS A 42 10.12 -1.42 15.00
CA LYS A 42 9.77 -2.67 14.33
C LYS A 42 8.29 -3.05 14.46
N PHE A 43 7.41 -2.07 14.69
CA PHE A 43 5.98 -2.32 14.63
C PHE A 43 5.50 -2.28 13.19
N LEU A 44 4.74 -3.31 12.82
CA LEU A 44 4.03 -3.35 11.55
C LEU A 44 2.74 -2.54 11.67
N ASN A 45 2.70 -1.44 10.95
CA ASN A 45 1.53 -0.60 10.79
C ASN A 45 0.78 -1.01 9.53
N CYS A 46 -0.55 -0.97 9.59
CA CYS A 46 -1.44 -1.27 8.46
C CYS A 46 -2.48 -0.16 8.33
N TYR A 47 -2.63 0.38 7.12
CA TYR A 47 -3.62 1.40 6.79
C TYR A 47 -4.47 0.95 5.62
N GLU A 48 -5.76 1.28 5.65
CA GLU A 48 -6.71 0.97 4.59
C GLU A 48 -7.15 2.24 3.89
N ILE A 49 -7.20 2.20 2.56
CA ILE A 49 -7.77 3.26 1.74
C ILE A 49 -8.88 2.67 0.88
N ALA A 50 -10.11 3.09 1.17
CA ALA A 50 -11.33 2.69 0.48
C ALA A 50 -11.87 3.82 -0.42
N GLU A 51 -10.98 4.48 -1.16
CA GLU A 51 -11.34 5.49 -2.16
C GLU A 51 -11.35 4.84 -3.56
N PRO A 52 -12.53 4.64 -4.18
CA PRO A 52 -12.64 3.91 -5.44
C PRO A 52 -11.78 4.47 -6.57
N ALA A 53 -11.73 5.81 -6.73
CA ALA A 53 -10.96 6.42 -7.81
C ALA A 53 -9.46 6.15 -7.68
N LEU A 54 -8.96 6.12 -6.45
CA LEU A 54 -7.57 5.83 -6.15
C LEU A 54 -7.28 4.33 -6.28
N VAL A 55 -8.17 3.46 -5.81
CA VAL A 55 -8.06 2.00 -5.98
C VAL A 55 -7.95 1.63 -7.47
N ASP A 56 -8.81 2.20 -8.31
CA ASP A 56 -8.78 1.98 -9.76
C ASP A 56 -7.49 2.52 -10.38
N THR A 57 -7.02 3.68 -9.93
CA THR A 57 -5.74 4.25 -10.37
C THR A 57 -4.60 3.29 -10.07
N VAL A 58 -4.46 2.83 -8.82
CA VAL A 58 -3.40 1.91 -8.41
C VAL A 58 -3.48 0.58 -9.16
N ARG A 59 -4.69 0.03 -9.33
CA ARG A 59 -4.95 -1.22 -10.06
C ARG A 59 -4.56 -1.13 -11.54
N SER A 60 -4.77 0.02 -12.15
CA SER A 60 -4.46 0.27 -13.57
C SER A 60 -3.00 0.69 -13.80
N SER A 61 -2.30 1.13 -12.76
CA SER A 61 -0.91 1.54 -12.86
C SER A 61 -0.01 0.31 -12.94
N ASN A 62 0.96 0.36 -13.85
CA ASN A 62 2.09 -0.56 -13.86
C ASN A 62 3.26 -0.03 -12.99
N THR A 63 3.03 1.04 -12.22
CA THR A 63 4.10 1.69 -11.44
C THR A 63 4.17 1.07 -10.05
N GLU A 64 5.37 0.74 -9.61
CA GLU A 64 5.61 0.23 -8.25
C GLU A 64 5.54 1.36 -7.20
N ASN A 65 5.47 2.63 -7.63
CA ASN A 65 5.57 3.78 -6.73
C ASN A 65 4.19 4.28 -6.26
N ILE A 66 3.62 3.59 -5.28
CA ILE A 66 2.38 3.98 -4.61
C ILE A 66 2.47 5.34 -3.92
N GLU A 67 3.65 5.74 -3.44
CA GLU A 67 3.84 6.98 -2.69
C GLU A 67 3.59 8.21 -3.55
N GLU A 68 4.00 8.18 -4.82
CA GLU A 68 3.75 9.26 -5.78
C GLU A 68 2.25 9.41 -6.06
N MET A 69 1.55 8.30 -6.29
CA MET A 69 0.08 8.30 -6.50
C MET A 69 -0.68 8.86 -5.29
N LEU A 70 -0.28 8.45 -4.07
CA LEU A 70 -0.88 8.97 -2.84
C LEU A 70 -0.61 10.47 -2.67
N LYS A 71 0.60 10.93 -3.03
CA LYS A 71 0.97 12.35 -2.95
C LYS A 71 0.18 13.19 -3.93
N GLU A 72 0.02 12.73 -5.17
CA GLU A 72 -0.81 13.40 -6.18
C GLU A 72 -2.26 13.50 -5.72
N TYR A 73 -2.84 12.40 -5.23
CA TYR A 73 -4.19 12.37 -4.68
C TYR A 73 -4.35 13.34 -3.49
N CYS A 74 -3.39 13.38 -2.55
CA CYS A 74 -3.42 14.35 -1.46
C CYS A 74 -3.38 15.81 -1.95
N ASN A 75 -2.67 16.08 -3.05
CA ASN A 75 -2.58 17.43 -3.60
C ASN A 75 -3.87 17.86 -4.31
N THR A 76 -4.63 16.93 -4.89
CA THR A 76 -5.94 17.24 -5.47
C THR A 76 -6.95 17.60 -4.37
N LEU A 77 -6.89 16.94 -3.22
CA LEU A 77 -7.77 17.25 -2.08
C LEU A 77 -7.54 18.66 -1.51
N LYS A 78 -6.29 19.11 -1.42
CA LYS A 78 -5.92 20.42 -0.85
C LYS A 78 -6.38 21.63 -1.69
N GLN A 79 -6.84 21.41 -2.92
CA GLN A 79 -7.32 22.46 -3.83
C GLN A 79 -8.84 22.66 -3.77
N THR A 80 -9.52 21.90 -2.89
CA THR A 80 -10.97 21.96 -2.63
C THR A 80 -11.23 22.71 -1.33
#